data_AF-A0A328T3C6-F1
#
_entry.id   AF-A0A328T3C6-F1
#
_cell.length_a   1.000
_cell.length_b   1.000
_cell.length_c   1.000
_cell.angle_alpha   90.00
_cell.angle_beta   90.00
_cell.angle_gamma   90.00
#
_symmetry.space_group_name_H-M   'P 1'
#
loop_
_entity.id
_entity.type
_entity.pdbx_description
1 polymer ?
#
loop_
_entity_poly.entity_id
_entity_poly.type
_entity_poly.pdbx_seq_one_letter_code
_entity_poly.pdbx_strand_id
1 'polypeptide(L)'
;MNIASPFVEKAVQLALDDGNAVEKISEGWTQAKQVVHMKDALNPRLRSMIAEQAPSLRYWSVDRTPQNPASEGFMCDKFNVGLSFPR
;
A
#
# COMPACT_ATOMS: atom_id res chain seq x y z
N MET A 1 12.79 -0.87 8.16
CA MET A 1 11.62 -1.73 7.85
C MET A 1 12.08 -2.84 6.93
N ASN A 2 11.51 -4.05 7.02
CA ASN A 2 11.82 -5.15 6.09
C ASN A 2 10.62 -5.38 5.18
N ILE A 3 10.65 -4.81 3.97
CA ILE A 3 9.56 -4.90 2.99
C ILE A 3 9.97 -5.87 1.89
N ALA A 4 9.21 -6.94 1.69
CA ALA A 4 9.61 -8.05 0.81
C ALA A 4 9.53 -7.73 -0.70
N SER A 5 9.02 -6.55 -1.08
CA SER A 5 8.94 -6.10 -2.47
C SER A 5 9.66 -4.75 -2.62
N PRO A 6 10.67 -4.64 -3.49
CA PRO A 6 11.36 -3.37 -3.72
C PRO A 6 10.43 -2.30 -4.34
N PHE A 7 9.38 -2.73 -5.04
CA PHE A 7 8.39 -1.81 -5.61
C PHE A 7 7.47 -1.23 -4.52
N VAL A 8 7.07 -2.06 -3.56
CA VAL A 8 6.29 -1.61 -2.40
C VAL A 8 7.16 -0.78 -1.48
N GLU A 9 8.42 -1.15 -1.27
CA GLU A 9 9.37 -0.37 -0.47
C GLU A 9 9.55 1.04 -1.05
N LYS A 10 9.72 1.16 -2.38
CA LYS A 10 9.77 2.45 -3.06
C LYS A 10 8.48 3.26 -2.85
N ALA A 11 7.31 2.63 -2.99
CA ALA A 11 6.03 3.30 -2.78
C ALA A 11 5.83 3.76 -1.32
N VAL A 12 6.28 2.96 -0.35
CA VAL A 12 6.30 3.34 1.07
C VAL A 12 7.22 4.53 1.29
N GLN A 13 8.41 4.52 0.70
CA GLN A 13 9.34 5.66 0.81
C GLN A 13 8.72 6.95 0.26
N LEU A 14 8.06 6.89 -0.91
CA LEU A 14 7.33 8.05 -1.46
C LEU A 14 6.24 8.55 -0.50
N ALA A 15 5.54 7.64 0.18
CA ALA A 15 4.51 8.03 1.14
C ALA A 15 5.09 8.66 2.41
N LEU A 16 6.23 8.15 2.90
CA LEU A 16 6.97 8.74 4.02
C LEU A 16 7.50 10.14 3.67
N ASP A 17 8.04 10.32 2.46
CA ASP A 17 8.56 11.60 1.98
C ASP A 17 7.44 12.65 1.82
N ASP A 18 6.20 12.21 1.57
CA ASP A 18 5.01 13.05 1.50
C ASP A 18 4.35 13.29 2.89
N GLY A 19 4.98 12.81 3.96
CA GLY A 19 4.58 13.07 5.35
C GLY A 19 3.62 12.06 5.96
N ASN A 20 3.34 10.95 5.29
CA ASN A 20 2.61 9.82 5.86
C ASN A 20 3.51 8.98 6.78
N ALA A 21 2.95 8.02 7.50
CA ALA A 21 3.69 7.10 8.35
C ALA A 21 3.20 5.67 8.18
N VAL A 22 4.08 4.68 8.35
CA VAL A 22 3.65 3.28 8.43
C VAL A 22 2.99 3.05 9.79
N GLU A 23 1.74 2.58 9.79
CA GLU A 23 1.01 2.19 10.99
C GLU A 23 1.46 0.80 11.47
N LYS A 24 1.47 -0.18 10.56
CA LYS A 24 1.88 -1.56 10.86
C LYS A 24 2.25 -2.32 9.60
N ILE A 25 2.95 -3.44 9.78
CA ILE A 25 3.21 -4.43 8.74
C ILE A 25 2.57 -5.74 9.20
N SER A 26 1.71 -6.30 8.37
CA SER A 26 1.03 -7.57 8.62
C SER A 26 1.57 -8.64 7.69
N GLU A 27 1.73 -9.87 8.18
CA GLU A 27 2.26 -11.00 7.42
C GLU A 27 1.32 -12.21 7.52
N GLY A 28 1.48 -13.18 6.62
CA GLY A 28 0.78 -14.46 6.71
C GLY A 28 -0.65 -14.48 6.17
N TRP A 29 -1.02 -13.55 5.29
CA TRP A 29 -2.33 -13.61 4.62
C TRP A 29 -2.31 -14.63 3.49
N THR A 30 -3.44 -15.32 3.30
CA THR A 30 -3.60 -16.29 2.19
C THR A 30 -3.39 -15.65 0.82
N GLN A 31 -3.77 -14.38 0.66
CA GLN A 31 -3.71 -13.65 -0.60
C GLN A 31 -2.56 -12.62 -0.67
N ALA A 32 -1.82 -12.40 0.41
CA ALA A 32 -0.66 -11.50 0.44
C ALA A 32 0.35 -11.99 1.48
N LYS A 33 1.59 -12.21 1.07
CA LYS A 33 2.66 -12.60 2.00
C LYS A 33 2.89 -11.54 3.07
N GLN A 34 2.77 -10.28 2.67
CA GLN A 34 2.97 -9.12 3.54
C GLN A 34 2.09 -7.95 3.07
N VAL A 35 1.55 -7.17 4.00
CA VAL A 35 0.82 -5.93 3.71
C VAL A 35 1.37 -4.83 4.61
N VAL A 36 1.83 -3.74 4.01
CA VAL A 36 2.22 -2.52 4.72
C VAL A 36 0.99 -1.63 4.83
N HIS A 37 0.62 -1.25 6.05
CA HIS A 37 -0.50 -0.37 6.33
C HIS A 37 0.02 1.03 6.66
N MET A 38 -0.45 2.02 5.92
CA MET A 38 -0.16 3.43 6.12
C MET A 38 -1.17 4.03 7.10
N LYS A 39 -0.72 5.01 7.86
CA LYS A 39 -1.50 5.66 8.91
C LYS A 39 -2.56 6.59 8.34
N ASP A 40 -2.20 7.37 7.32
CA ASP A 40 -3.06 8.40 6.73
C ASP A 40 -3.52 8.00 5.32
N ALA A 41 -4.60 8.61 4.84
CA ALA A 41 -5.21 8.29 3.56
C ALA A 41 -4.29 8.56 2.36
N LEU A 42 -4.52 7.84 1.26
CA LEU A 42 -3.78 8.03 0.02
C LEU A 42 -4.28 9.30 -0.68
N ASN A 43 -3.47 10.37 -0.65
CA ASN A 43 -3.84 11.57 -1.39
C ASN A 43 -3.63 11.40 -2.92
N PRO A 44 -4.37 12.15 -3.76
CA PRO A 44 -4.30 11.99 -5.22
C PRO A 44 -2.92 12.24 -5.83
N ARG A 45 -2.14 13.16 -5.26
CA ARG A 45 -0.79 13.47 -5.75
C ARG A 45 0.15 12.28 -5.54
N LEU A 46 0.17 11.72 -4.33
CA LEU A 46 0.94 10.55 -3.98
C LEU A 46 0.52 9.33 -4.80
N ARG A 47 -0.78 9.14 -5.04
CA ARG A 47 -1.29 8.07 -5.90
C ARG A 47 -0.70 8.15 -7.31
N SER A 48 -0.72 9.33 -7.94
CA SER A 48 -0.15 9.54 -9.26
C SER A 48 1.36 9.31 -9.27
N MET A 49 2.06 9.83 -8.25
CA MET A 49 3.51 9.62 -8.11
C MET A 49 3.88 8.14 -7.99
N ILE A 50 3.14 7.35 -7.21
CA ILE A 50 3.38 5.91 -7.08
C ILE A 50 3.10 5.20 -8.42
N ALA A 51 2.02 5.56 -9.11
CA ALA A 51 1.68 4.97 -10.41
C ALA A 51 2.76 5.24 -11.48
N GLU A 52 3.34 6.44 -11.50
CA GLU A 52 4.43 6.81 -12.41
C GLU A 52 5.75 6.12 -12.04
N GLN A 53 6.09 6.08 -10.75
CA GLN A 53 7.41 5.62 -10.30
C GLN A 53 7.51 4.11 -10.04
N ALA A 54 6.38 3.43 -9.89
CA ALA A 54 6.29 2.00 -9.65
C ALA A 54 5.16 1.37 -10.50
N PRO A 55 5.25 1.41 -11.84
CA PRO A 55 4.17 0.98 -12.74
C PRO A 55 3.85 -0.52 -12.68
N SER A 56 4.71 -1.32 -12.03
CA SER A 56 4.46 -2.73 -11.74
C SER A 56 3.48 -2.96 -10.58
N LEU A 57 3.08 -1.91 -9.87
CA LEU A 57 2.11 -1.99 -8.79
C LEU A 57 0.69 -1.83 -9.33
N ARG A 58 -0.17 -2.80 -9.04
CA ARG A 58 -1.58 -2.74 -9.39
C ARG A 58 -2.36 -1.98 -8.32
N TYR A 59 -3.04 -0.90 -8.72
CA TYR A 59 -3.94 -0.18 -7.84
C TYR A 59 -5.19 -1.02 -7.51
N TRP A 60 -5.67 -0.90 -6.27
CA TRP A 60 -6.94 -1.46 -5.82
C TRP A 60 -7.64 -0.49 -4.87
N SER A 61 -8.96 -0.58 -4.79
CA SER A 61 -9.80 0.15 -3.85
C SER A 61 -10.99 -0.70 -3.48
N VAL A 62 -11.33 -0.71 -2.19
CA VAL A 62 -12.50 -1.39 -1.65
C VAL A 62 -13.32 -0.40 -0.84
N ASP A 63 -14.63 -0.43 -1.05
CA ASP A 63 -15.54 0.38 -0.25
C ASP A 63 -15.79 -0.26 1.11
N ARG A 64 -16.27 0.55 2.05
CA ARG A 64 -16.63 0.06 3.39
C ARG A 64 -17.65 -1.06 3.26
N THR A 65 -17.38 -2.15 3.94
CA THR A 65 -18.34 -3.24 4.20
C THR A 65 -18.72 -3.23 5.68
N PRO A 66 -19.82 -3.87 6.11
CA PRO A 66 -20.16 -3.97 7.53
C PRO A 66 -19.03 -4.56 8.38
N GLN A 67 -18.21 -5.43 7.79
CA GLN A 67 -17.09 -6.10 8.47
C GLN A 67 -15.76 -5.34 8.36
N ASN A 68 -15.55 -4.52 7.32
CA ASN A 68 -14.25 -3.90 7.04
C ASN A 68 -14.37 -2.42 6.65
N PRO A 69 -13.48 -1.55 7.14
CA PRO A 69 -13.42 -0.15 6.71
C PRO A 69 -13.07 -0.04 5.22
N ALA A 70 -13.39 1.12 4.62
CA ALA A 70 -12.96 1.43 3.27
C ALA A 70 -11.43 1.55 3.25
N SER A 71 -10.80 1.07 2.18
CA SER A 71 -9.36 1.18 2.02
C SER A 71 -8.99 1.18 0.54
N GLU A 72 -7.82 1.71 0.25
CA GLU A 72 -7.22 1.63 -1.08
C GLU A 72 -5.73 1.38 -0.99
N GLY A 73 -5.11 1.12 -2.13
CA GLY A 73 -3.67 1.08 -2.22
C GLY A 73 -3.18 0.31 -3.43
N PHE A 74 -2.08 -0.40 -3.24
CA PHE A 74 -1.32 -1.01 -4.31
C PHE A 74 -0.96 -2.45 -3.97
N MET A 75 -0.85 -3.30 -4.99
CA MET A 75 -0.43 -4.68 -4.85
C MET A 75 0.70 -4.98 -5.82
N CYS A 76 1.77 -5.58 -5.31
CA CYS A 76 2.82 -6.16 -6.13
C CYS A 76 2.55 -7.64 -6.33
N ASP A 77 1.93 -8.00 -7.46
CA ASP A 77 1.55 -9.39 -7.74
C ASP A 77 2.78 -10.32 -7.85
N LYS A 78 3.95 -9.80 -8.28
CA LYS A 78 5.20 -10.56 -8.40
C LYS A 78 5.71 -11.10 -7.06
N PHE A 79 5.65 -10.30 -5.99
CA PHE A 79 6.13 -10.68 -4.66
C PHE A 79 4.99 -11.03 -3.69
N ASN A 80 3.75 -10.84 -4.14
CA ASN A 80 2.54 -10.96 -3.36
C ASN A 80 2.55 -10.05 -2.10
N VAL A 81 2.94 -8.79 -2.29
CA VAL A 81 3.07 -7.79 -1.20
C VAL A 81 2.14 -6.61 -1.47
N GLY A 82 1.33 -6.24 -0.48
CA GLY A 82 0.39 -5.13 -0.54
C GLY A 82 0.89 -3.87 0.18
N LEU A 83 0.37 -2.73 -0.26
CA LEU A 83 0.41 -1.43 0.41
C LEU A 83 -1.03 -0.97 0.57
N SER A 84 -1.44 -0.61 1.78
CA SER A 84 -2.80 -0.23 2.12
C SER A 84 -2.83 1.14 2.81
N PHE A 85 -3.80 1.95 2.43
CA PHE A 85 -4.13 3.24 3.03
C PHE A 85 -5.62 3.21 3.46
N PRO A 86 -5.98 3.88 4.58
CA PRO A 86 -7.37 4.10 4.93
C PRO A 86 -8.06 5.02 3.90
N ARG A 87 -9.37 4.82 3.70
CA ARG A 87 -10.25 5.72 2.96
C ARG A 87 -11.34 6.30 3.86
#